data_AF-A0A1G9Z8P4-F1
#
_entry.id   AF-A0A1G9Z8P4-F1
#
_cell.length_a   1.000
_cell.length_b   1.000
_cell.length_c   1.000
_cell.angle_alpha   90.00
_cell.angle_beta   90.00
_cell.angle_gamma   90.00
#
_symmetry.space_group_name_H-M   'P 1'
#
loop_
_entity.id
_entity.type
_entity.pdbx_description
1 polymer ?
#
loop_
_entity_poly.entity_id
_entity_poly.type
_entity_poly.pdbx_seq_one_letter_code
_entity_poly.pdbx_strand_id
1 'polypeptide(L)'
;MSKKKAATKWYDEMDDDDFEMIHAMDSFGKQDGKCGEVPANVKLAHAYVPFQCYQKAFCPAEALTKGTLFPELWGVYPIPR
;
A
#
# COMPACT_ATOMS: atom_id res chain seq x y z
N MET A 1 -27.94 -14.63 44.34
CA MET A 1 -28.42 -15.01 42.99
C MET A 1 -28.17 -13.84 42.05
N SER A 2 -27.05 -13.84 41.32
CA SER A 2 -26.73 -12.75 40.40
C SER A 2 -27.37 -13.03 39.04
N LYS A 3 -28.28 -12.15 38.62
CA LYS A 3 -28.93 -12.22 37.30
C LYS A 3 -27.91 -11.78 36.25
N LYS A 4 -27.54 -12.69 35.35
CA LYS A 4 -26.71 -12.39 34.19
C LYS A 4 -27.56 -11.55 33.24
N LYS A 5 -27.16 -10.31 32.94
CA LYS A 5 -27.79 -9.53 31.87
C LYS A 5 -27.38 -10.16 30.55
N ALA A 6 -28.36 -10.48 29.70
CA ALA A 6 -28.10 -10.88 28.32
C ALA A 6 -27.46 -9.70 27.59
N ALA A 7 -26.41 -9.96 26.82
CA ALA A 7 -25.78 -8.96 25.99
C ALA A 7 -26.75 -8.60 24.86
N THR A 8 -27.31 -7.39 24.92
CA THR A 8 -28.00 -6.77 23.78
C THR A 8 -27.03 -6.78 22.61
N LYS A 9 -27.47 -7.30 21.46
CA LYS A 9 -26.63 -7.36 20.29
C LYS A 9 -26.58 -5.96 19.68
N TRP A 10 -25.39 -5.54 19.24
CA TRP A 10 -25.11 -4.20 18.73
C TRP A 10 -25.94 -3.74 17.53
N TYR A 11 -26.73 -4.64 16.95
CA TYR A 11 -27.61 -4.40 15.80
C TYR A 11 -29.09 -4.30 16.18
N ASP A 12 -29.44 -4.51 17.45
CA ASP A 12 -30.80 -4.29 17.98
C ASP A 12 -31.02 -2.83 18.43
N GLU A 13 -29.96 -2.01 18.49
CA GLU A 13 -29.95 -0.58 18.90
C GLU A 13 -29.63 0.39 17.73
N MET A 14 -29.57 -0.11 16.49
CA MET A 14 -29.42 0.76 15.32
C MET A 14 -30.78 1.36 14.96
N ASP A 15 -30.92 2.67 15.16
CA ASP A 15 -32.14 3.42 14.82
C ASP A 15 -32.19 3.77 13.32
N ASP A 16 -33.37 4.15 12.82
CA ASP A 16 -33.62 4.43 11.40
C ASP A 16 -32.69 5.54 10.84
N ASP A 17 -32.26 6.49 11.69
CA ASP A 17 -31.32 7.55 11.34
C ASP A 17 -29.89 7.03 11.03
N ASP A 18 -29.45 5.96 11.71
CA ASP A 18 -28.14 5.33 11.46
C ASP A 18 -28.11 4.62 10.11
N PHE A 19 -29.24 4.04 9.70
CA PHE A 19 -29.41 3.43 8.39
C PHE A 19 -29.36 4.49 7.27
N GLU A 20 -29.99 5.65 7.47
CA GLU A 20 -29.93 6.78 6.52
C GLU A 20 -28.52 7.35 6.36
N MET A 21 -27.74 7.47 7.44
CA MET A 21 -26.36 7.96 7.38
C MET A 21 -25.42 7.03 6.60
N ILE A 22 -25.57 5.70 6.75
CA ILE A 22 -24.79 4.71 5.99
C ILE A 22 -25.13 4.78 4.50
N HIS A 23 -26.42 4.92 4.15
CA HIS A 23 -26.86 5.06 2.77
C HIS A 23 -26.46 6.40 2.13
N ALA A 24 -26.38 7.47 2.92
CA ALA A 24 -25.87 8.76 2.47
C ALA A 24 -24.39 8.70 2.08
N MET A 25 -23.57 7.89 2.78
CA MET A 25 -22.16 7.69 2.43
C MET A 25 -21.98 6.89 1.12
N ASP A 26 -22.89 5.97 0.81
CA ASP A 26 -22.87 5.17 -0.43
C ASP A 26 -23.20 6.01 -1.68
N SER A 27 -23.90 7.13 -1.49
CA SER A 27 -24.35 8.03 -2.57
C SER A 27 -23.24 8.94 -3.14
N PHE A 28 -22.05 9.02 -2.52
CA PHE A 28 -20.90 9.78 -3.05
C PHE A 28 -20.02 8.97 -4.03
N GLY A 29 -20.35 7.71 -4.30
CA GLY A 29 -19.56 6.79 -5.11
C GLY A 29 -19.72 6.90 -6.63
N LYS A 30 -20.23 8.01 -7.17
CA LYS A 30 -20.32 8.21 -8.63
C LYS A 30 -19.57 9.46 -9.05
N GLN A 31 -18.25 9.44 -8.84
CA GLN A 31 -17.38 10.22 -9.69
C GLN A 31 -17.21 9.44 -10.97
N ASP A 32 -17.69 10.02 -12.08
CA ASP A 32 -17.36 9.61 -13.44
C ASP A 32 -15.89 9.99 -13.71
N GLY A 33 -14.99 9.50 -12.87
CA GLY A 33 -13.59 9.40 -13.22
C GLY A 33 -13.57 8.52 -14.45
N LYS A 34 -13.37 9.11 -15.63
CA LYS A 34 -12.78 8.39 -16.76
C LYS A 34 -11.43 7.86 -16.26
N CYS A 35 -11.47 6.73 -15.57
CA CYS A 35 -10.35 5.82 -15.52
C CYS A 35 -10.08 5.53 -17.00
N GLY A 36 -9.01 6.13 -17.52
CA GLY A 36 -8.68 6.03 -18.93
C GLY A 36 -8.75 4.57 -19.31
N GLU A 37 -9.59 4.25 -20.29
CA GLU A 37 -9.86 2.88 -20.71
C GLU A 37 -8.51 2.25 -21.02
N VAL A 38 -8.08 1.31 -20.17
CA VAL A 38 -6.79 0.65 -20.37
C VAL A 38 -6.98 -0.14 -21.66
N PRO A 39 -6.19 0.11 -22.73
CA PRO A 39 -6.42 -0.51 -24.02
C PRO A 39 -6.55 -2.02 -23.83
N ALA A 40 -7.53 -2.65 -24.48
CA ALA A 40 -7.84 -4.07 -24.28
C ALA A 40 -6.63 -5.02 -24.49
N ASN A 41 -5.55 -4.51 -25.11
CA ASN A 41 -4.33 -5.23 -25.42
C ASN A 41 -3.11 -4.82 -24.58
N VAL A 42 -3.28 -4.14 -23.45
CA VAL A 42 -2.14 -3.90 -22.55
C VAL A 42 -1.67 -5.20 -21.91
N LYS A 43 -0.35 -5.43 -21.94
CA LYS A 43 0.27 -6.48 -21.13
C LYS A 43 0.79 -5.86 -19.85
N LEU A 44 0.66 -6.57 -18.75
CA LEU A 44 1.31 -6.20 -17.50
C LEU A 44 2.83 -6.15 -17.71
N ALA A 45 3.49 -5.23 -17.03
CA ALA A 45 4.95 -5.18 -17.02
C ALA A 45 5.48 -6.46 -16.36
N HIS A 46 6.38 -7.16 -17.05
CA HIS A 46 7.10 -8.28 -16.46
C HIS A 46 8.43 -7.77 -15.92
N ALA A 47 8.68 -7.94 -14.62
CA ALA A 47 9.99 -7.67 -14.05
C ALA A 47 10.91 -8.86 -14.37
N TYR A 48 11.99 -8.60 -15.11
CA TYR A 48 13.06 -9.57 -15.26
C TYR A 48 14.02 -9.43 -14.08
N VAL A 49 14.11 -10.46 -13.24
CA VAL A 49 15.02 -10.51 -12.10
C VAL A 49 16.03 -11.64 -12.34
N PRO A 50 17.24 -11.33 -12.83
CA PRO A 50 18.27 -12.35 -13.01
C PRO A 50 18.77 -12.84 -11.64
N PHE A 51 19.18 -14.11 -11.58
CA PHE A 51 19.97 -14.59 -10.45
C PHE A 51 21.31 -13.85 -10.44
N GLN A 52 21.55 -13.08 -9.37
CA GLN A 52 22.78 -12.32 -9.20
C GLN A 52 23.56 -12.86 -8.01
N CYS A 53 24.80 -13.29 -8.26
CA CYS A 53 25.76 -13.66 -7.23
C CYS A 53 26.61 -12.44 -6.89
N TYR A 54 26.29 -11.75 -5.81
CA TYR A 54 27.08 -10.61 -5.35
C TYR A 54 28.37 -11.09 -4.67
N GLN A 55 29.52 -10.69 -5.21
CA GLN A 55 30.82 -11.07 -4.63
C GLN A 55 31.31 -10.09 -3.56
N LYS A 56 30.91 -8.82 -3.65
CA LYS A 56 31.35 -7.75 -2.73
C LYS A 56 30.15 -6.89 -2.36
N ALA A 57 29.88 -6.79 -1.06
CA ALA A 57 28.84 -5.94 -0.51
C ALA A 57 29.40 -5.24 0.74
N PHE A 58 28.96 -4.01 0.99
CA PHE A 58 29.24 -3.37 2.27
C PHE A 58 28.52 -4.09 3.41
N CYS A 59 29.05 -3.96 4.63
CA CYS A 59 28.29 -4.40 5.79
C CYS A 59 27.04 -3.51 5.96
N PRO A 60 25.97 -3.99 6.62
CA PRO A 60 24.72 -3.25 6.69
C PRO A 60 24.85 -1.81 7.22
N ALA A 61 25.68 -1.60 8.24
CA ALA A 61 25.92 -0.26 8.82
C ALA A 61 26.57 0.70 7.80
N GLU A 62 27.54 0.20 7.05
CA GLU A 62 28.24 0.98 6.02
C GLU A 62 27.34 1.23 4.80
N ALA A 63 26.57 0.23 4.37
CA ALA A 63 25.62 0.36 3.27
C ALA A 63 24.56 1.44 3.55
N LEU A 64 24.06 1.51 4.79
CA LEU A 64 23.14 2.56 5.22
C LEU A 64 23.77 3.94 5.17
N THR A 65 25.03 4.05 5.60
CA THR A 65 25.76 5.32 5.58
C THR A 65 26.03 5.80 4.16
N LYS A 66 26.33 4.88 3.25
CA LYS A 66 26.63 5.15 1.84
C LYS A 66 25.41 5.20 0.93
N GLY A 67 24.23 4.81 1.42
CA GLY A 67 23.01 4.72 0.59
C GLY A 67 23.10 3.71 -0.56
N THR A 68 24.04 2.77 -0.51
CA THR A 68 24.19 1.68 -1.49
C THR A 68 24.81 0.46 -0.83
N LEU A 69 24.31 -0.73 -1.19
CA LEU A 69 24.93 -2.01 -0.79
C LEU A 69 26.19 -2.31 -1.63
N PHE A 70 26.27 -1.72 -2.81
CA PHE A 70 27.25 -2.06 -3.84
C PHE A 70 28.43 -1.08 -3.80
N PRO A 71 29.65 -1.57 -3.48
CA PRO A 71 30.84 -0.72 -3.43
C PRO A 71 31.16 0.01 -4.72
N GLU A 72 30.88 -0.63 -5.85
CA GLU A 72 31.11 -0.10 -7.19
C GLU A 72 30.21 1.09 -7.55
N LEU A 73 29.11 1.33 -6.81
CA LEU A 73 28.20 2.44 -7.05
C LEU A 73 28.50 3.66 -6.15
N TRP A 74 29.38 3.52 -5.18
CA TRP A 74 29.69 4.61 -4.25
C TRP A 74 30.72 5.57 -4.86
N GLY A 75 30.34 6.84 -5.08
CA GLY A 75 31.25 7.90 -5.53
C GLY A 75 31.61 7.87 -7.02
N VAL A 76 30.84 7.16 -7.85
CA VAL A 76 31.11 6.99 -9.30
C VAL A 76 30.92 8.28 -10.09
N TYR A 77 30.03 9.16 -9.63
CA TYR A 77 29.70 10.39 -10.35
C TYR A 77 30.42 11.59 -9.74
N PRO A 78 31.13 12.39 -10.55
CA PRO A 78 31.68 13.65 -10.07
C PRO A 78 30.52 14.58 -9.68
N ILE A 79 30.65 15.25 -8.55
CA ILE A 79 29.70 16.27 -8.11
C ILE A 79 29.84 17.46 -9.07
N PRO A 80 28.77 17.88 -9.79
CA PRO A 80 28.80 19.09 -10.60
C PRO A 80 29.19 20.31 -9.75
N ARG A 81 30.06 21.18 -10.27
CA ARG A 81 30.50 22.42 -9.61
C ARG A 81 29.52 23.57 -9.84
#